data_AF-A0A2N6EBA0-F1
#
_entry.id   AF-A0A2N6EBA0-F1
#
_cell.length_a   1.000
_cell.length_b   1.000
_cell.length_c   1.000
_cell.angle_alpha   90.00
_cell.angle_beta   90.00
_cell.angle_gamma   90.00
#
_symmetry.space_group_name_H-M   'P 1'
#
loop_
_entity.id
_entity.type
_entity.pdbx_description
1 polymer ?
#
loop_
_entity_poly.entity_id
_entity_poly.type
_entity_poly.pdbx_seq_one_letter_code
_entity_poly.pdbx_strand_id
1 'polypeptide(L)'
;MLRALAFTLLVLLSGCAGVLPGGAEKDRAAVRTLGVLPLLVDEGSAIGHPERQGVVDLLYRHNVLKESRLTALLKERRKFFDIRPISGDPARLYARLVRERALAGEGPGQTWQYRLNPSAAAELAREGAAEALLVIVFNGIDRKEKRWDRTRLNFLEGEFNALLATAMVVLPSGEVVWESSGAPGKAFALLQYPDFDEAFYNLTDQVQVKFVTLAGLERALAEPERGVFARSPFPRRYGKLFEEIASELKPDRLVPQGGVR
;
A
#
# COMPACT_ATOMS: atom_id res chain seq x y z
N MET A 1 23.81 4.78 -89.48
CA MET A 1 24.14 6.12 -88.98
C MET A 1 23.38 6.35 -87.68
N LEU A 2 24.05 6.98 -86.72
CA LEU A 2 23.54 7.64 -85.51
C LEU A 2 23.02 6.79 -84.34
N ARG A 3 23.84 6.84 -83.28
CA ARG A 3 23.55 6.69 -81.85
C ARG A 3 22.38 7.56 -81.40
N ALA A 4 21.48 6.99 -80.59
CA ALA A 4 20.60 7.70 -79.65
C ALA A 4 20.31 6.73 -78.48
N LEU A 5 20.91 6.91 -77.30
CA LEU A 5 20.47 7.79 -76.20
C LEU A 5 19.18 7.30 -75.54
N ALA A 6 19.28 6.69 -74.36
CA ALA A 6 18.33 6.86 -73.25
C ALA A 6 18.74 6.03 -72.02
N PHE A 7 19.47 6.70 -71.12
CA PHE A 7 19.15 6.77 -69.69
C PHE A 7 18.18 5.71 -69.16
N THR A 8 18.69 4.64 -68.54
CA THR A 8 17.92 3.87 -67.56
C THR A 8 18.67 3.91 -66.23
N LEU A 9 18.24 4.89 -65.44
CA LEU A 9 18.35 5.07 -64.00
C LEU A 9 18.89 3.85 -63.24
N LEU A 10 20.18 3.91 -62.89
CA LEU A 10 20.83 3.02 -61.94
C LEU A 10 20.29 3.36 -60.54
N VAL A 11 19.23 2.66 -60.11
CA VAL A 11 18.70 2.76 -58.76
C VAL A 11 19.74 2.21 -57.79
N LEU A 12 20.28 3.13 -56.99
CA LEU A 12 21.14 2.92 -55.84
C LEU A 12 20.45 1.96 -54.85
N LEU A 13 20.78 0.67 -54.93
CA LEU A 13 20.58 -0.28 -53.84
C LEU A 13 21.71 -0.12 -52.82
N SER A 14 21.73 1.02 -52.14
CA SER A 14 22.42 1.17 -50.86
C SER A 14 21.53 0.51 -49.80
N GLY A 15 21.65 -0.81 -49.65
CA GLY A 15 21.07 -1.52 -48.53
C GLY A 15 21.69 -1.01 -47.24
N CYS A 16 21.02 -0.07 -46.57
CA CYS A 16 21.25 0.23 -45.17
C CYS A 16 21.00 -1.06 -44.40
N ALA A 17 22.08 -1.70 -43.98
CA ALA A 17 22.07 -2.67 -42.89
C ALA A 17 21.64 -1.92 -41.63
N GLY A 18 20.33 -1.78 -41.45
CA GLY A 18 19.73 -1.41 -40.18
C GLY A 18 19.99 -2.54 -39.22
N VAL A 19 21.05 -2.41 -38.44
CA VAL A 19 21.18 -3.12 -37.17
C VAL A 19 20.00 -2.65 -36.32
N LEU A 20 18.90 -3.40 -36.35
CA LEU A 20 17.93 -3.36 -35.26
C LEU A 20 18.74 -3.74 -34.02
N PRO A 21 18.81 -2.88 -32.97
CA PRO A 21 19.33 -3.33 -31.71
C PRO A 21 18.46 -4.53 -31.29
N GLY A 22 19.06 -5.72 -31.32
CA GLY A 22 18.57 -6.84 -30.55
C GLY A 22 18.38 -6.39 -29.10
N GLY A 23 17.43 -6.92 -28.37
CA GLY A 23 16.55 -8.02 -28.70
C GLY A 23 15.71 -8.26 -27.46
N ALA A 24 14.53 -8.85 -27.67
CA ALA A 24 13.71 -9.40 -26.63
C ALA A 24 13.49 -8.46 -25.42
N GLU A 25 12.76 -7.36 -25.65
CA GLU A 25 11.76 -6.99 -24.66
C GLU A 25 10.73 -8.14 -24.67
N LYS A 26 11.09 -9.25 -24.03
CA LYS A 26 10.17 -10.35 -23.73
C LYS A 26 8.98 -9.67 -23.09
N ASP A 27 7.82 -9.82 -23.72
CA ASP A 27 6.49 -9.61 -23.16
C ASP A 27 6.49 -9.93 -21.66
N ARG A 28 6.84 -8.93 -20.84
CA ARG A 28 6.70 -9.01 -19.40
C ARG A 28 5.21 -8.78 -19.23
N ALA A 29 4.46 -9.89 -19.20
CA ALA A 29 3.01 -9.87 -19.12
C ALA A 29 2.62 -9.00 -17.92
N ALA A 30 2.16 -7.79 -18.20
CA ALA A 30 1.65 -6.88 -17.21
C ALA A 30 0.49 -7.56 -16.48
N VAL A 31 0.45 -7.44 -15.15
CA VAL A 31 -0.62 -8.02 -14.32
C VAL A 31 -1.98 -7.54 -14.81
N ARG A 32 -2.79 -8.46 -15.35
CA ARG A 32 -4.13 -8.21 -15.90
C ARG A 32 -5.20 -8.42 -14.85
N THR A 33 -5.06 -9.47 -14.05
CA THR A 33 -6.05 -9.86 -13.03
C THR A 33 -5.49 -9.74 -11.63
N LEU A 34 -6.14 -8.95 -10.77
CA LEU A 34 -5.71 -8.69 -9.41
C LEU A 34 -6.67 -9.32 -8.38
N GLY A 35 -6.15 -10.19 -7.52
CA GLY A 35 -6.87 -10.74 -6.37
C GLY A 35 -6.72 -9.81 -5.17
N VAL A 36 -7.79 -9.43 -4.49
CA VAL A 36 -7.75 -8.54 -3.31
C VAL A 36 -8.05 -9.36 -2.07
N LEU A 37 -7.10 -9.46 -1.15
CA LEU A 37 -7.28 -10.16 0.12
C LEU A 37 -8.10 -9.31 1.12
N PRO A 38 -8.71 -9.95 2.14
CA PRO A 38 -9.21 -9.25 3.31
C PRO A 38 -8.09 -8.45 3.98
N LEU A 39 -8.46 -7.35 4.63
CA LEU A 39 -7.48 -6.50 5.32
C LEU A 39 -6.86 -7.25 6.51
N LEU A 40 -5.55 -7.45 6.47
CA LEU A 40 -4.79 -8.21 7.45
C LEU A 40 -4.30 -7.34 8.59
N VAL A 41 -3.94 -7.96 9.73
CA VAL A 41 -3.36 -7.29 10.89
C VAL A 41 -2.10 -8.04 11.31
N ASP A 42 -0.98 -7.34 11.43
CA ASP A 42 0.23 -7.86 12.07
C ASP A 42 0.14 -7.61 13.58
N GLU A 43 -0.42 -8.58 14.30
CA GLU A 43 -0.50 -8.50 15.76
C GLU A 43 0.89 -8.45 16.40
N GLY A 44 1.89 -9.11 15.81
CA GLY A 44 3.24 -9.19 16.36
C GLY A 44 4.04 -7.88 16.22
N SER A 45 3.53 -6.89 15.48
CA SER A 45 4.18 -5.59 15.28
C SER A 45 4.14 -4.71 16.54
N ALA A 46 4.81 -3.55 16.48
CA ALA A 46 4.97 -2.65 17.62
C ALA A 46 3.69 -1.85 17.91
N ILE A 47 2.65 -2.52 18.42
CA ILE A 47 1.43 -1.89 18.92
C ILE A 47 1.62 -1.63 20.43
N GLY A 48 2.17 -0.48 20.77
CA GLY A 48 2.59 -0.11 22.13
C GLY A 48 1.49 0.41 23.05
N HIS A 49 0.22 0.25 22.68
CA HIS A 49 -0.93 0.71 23.48
C HIS A 49 -1.12 -0.15 24.75
N PRO A 50 -1.44 0.41 25.93
CA PRO A 50 -1.67 -0.36 27.16
C PRO A 50 -2.74 -1.44 27.00
N GLU A 51 -3.82 -1.11 26.27
CA GLU A 51 -4.88 -2.04 25.89
C GLU A 51 -4.63 -2.66 24.49
N ARG A 52 -3.42 -3.20 24.26
CA ARG A 52 -2.99 -3.71 22.94
C ARG A 52 -4.01 -4.63 22.28
N GLN A 53 -4.55 -5.60 23.02
CA GLN A 53 -5.51 -6.55 22.45
C GLN A 53 -6.80 -5.84 21.99
N GLY A 54 -7.28 -4.86 22.74
CA GLY A 54 -8.44 -4.06 22.34
C GLY A 54 -8.21 -3.28 21.04
N VAL A 55 -6.98 -2.82 20.78
CA VAL A 55 -6.60 -2.19 19.50
C VAL A 55 -6.65 -3.20 18.35
N VAL A 56 -6.11 -4.40 18.56
CA VAL A 56 -6.13 -5.49 17.58
C VAL A 56 -7.56 -5.91 17.25
N ASP A 57 -8.39 -6.10 18.27
CA ASP A 57 -9.81 -6.47 18.13
C ASP A 57 -10.60 -5.38 17.40
N LEU A 58 -10.32 -4.10 17.69
CA LEU A 58 -10.87 -2.97 16.95
C LEU A 58 -10.50 -3.04 15.47
N LEU A 59 -9.23 -3.28 15.14
CA LEU A 59 -8.80 -3.43 13.75
C LEU A 59 -9.51 -4.57 13.05
N TYR A 60 -9.59 -5.76 13.64
CA TYR A 60 -10.32 -6.87 13.04
C TYR A 60 -11.80 -6.54 12.81
N ARG A 61 -12.51 -6.08 13.84
CA ARG A 61 -13.95 -5.70 13.73
C ARG A 61 -14.17 -4.64 12.65
N HIS A 62 -13.31 -3.63 12.61
CA HIS A 62 -13.42 -2.57 11.61
C HIS A 62 -12.87 -2.98 10.25
N ASN A 63 -12.10 -4.06 10.10
CA ASN A 63 -11.59 -4.48 8.79
C ASN A 63 -12.57 -5.35 8.00
N VAL A 64 -13.52 -6.01 8.69
CA VAL A 64 -14.51 -6.91 8.11
C VAL A 64 -15.15 -6.31 6.86
N LEU A 65 -15.06 -7.06 5.74
CA LEU A 65 -15.68 -6.79 4.44
C LEU A 65 -15.28 -5.47 3.76
N LYS A 66 -14.24 -4.78 4.21
CA LYS A 66 -13.82 -3.51 3.61
C LYS A 66 -13.06 -3.69 2.30
N GLU A 67 -12.43 -4.84 2.09
CA GLU A 67 -11.82 -5.20 0.81
C GLU A 67 -12.81 -5.20 -0.36
N SER A 68 -14.10 -5.45 -0.08
CA SER A 68 -15.16 -5.35 -1.07
C SER A 68 -15.32 -3.93 -1.63
N ARG A 69 -15.19 -2.90 -0.78
CA ARG A 69 -15.24 -1.50 -1.21
C ARG A 69 -14.01 -1.11 -2.03
N LEU A 70 -12.83 -1.56 -1.61
CA LEU A 70 -11.59 -1.36 -2.38
C LEU A 70 -11.68 -2.03 -3.76
N THR A 71 -12.20 -3.26 -3.81
CA THR A 71 -12.42 -3.98 -5.06
C THR A 71 -13.33 -3.21 -6.00
N ALA A 72 -14.46 -2.67 -5.50
CA ALA A 72 -15.37 -1.84 -6.30
C ALA A 72 -14.68 -0.58 -6.82
N LEU A 73 -13.91 0.11 -5.98
CA LEU A 73 -13.15 1.30 -6.36
C LEU A 73 -12.13 0.99 -7.46
N LEU A 74 -11.35 -0.08 -7.30
CA LEU A 74 -10.33 -0.44 -8.29
C LEU A 74 -10.97 -0.84 -9.64
N LYS A 75 -12.15 -1.48 -9.63
CA LYS A 75 -12.92 -1.79 -10.84
C LYS A 75 -13.39 -0.52 -11.55
N GLU A 76 -13.84 0.48 -10.79
CA GLU A 76 -14.25 1.78 -11.34
C GLU A 76 -13.10 2.49 -12.07
N ARG A 77 -11.86 2.34 -11.59
CA ARG A 77 -10.67 2.90 -12.24
C ARG A 77 -10.31 2.24 -13.57
N ARG A 78 -10.83 1.03 -13.86
CA ARG A 78 -10.64 0.28 -15.13
C ARG A 78 -9.17 0.14 -15.58
N LYS A 79 -8.24 0.08 -14.62
CA LYS A 79 -6.80 -0.10 -14.90
C LYS A 79 -6.44 -1.56 -15.16
N PHE A 80 -7.09 -2.48 -14.45
CA PHE A 80 -6.90 -3.93 -14.56
C PHE A 80 -7.98 -4.53 -15.48
N PHE A 81 -7.68 -5.66 -16.10
CA PHE A 81 -8.67 -6.43 -16.87
C PHE A 81 -9.78 -6.95 -15.96
N ASP A 82 -9.40 -7.50 -14.81
CA ASP A 82 -10.35 -7.98 -13.81
C ASP A 82 -9.79 -7.87 -12.38
N ILE A 83 -10.69 -7.77 -11.41
CA ILE A 83 -10.36 -7.61 -10.00
C ILE A 83 -11.29 -8.50 -9.18
N ARG A 84 -10.73 -9.35 -8.34
CA ARG A 84 -11.47 -10.40 -7.66
C ARG A 84 -11.21 -10.35 -6.16
N PRO A 85 -12.25 -10.27 -5.31
CA PRO A 85 -12.04 -10.45 -3.89
C PRO A 85 -11.69 -11.92 -3.64
N ILE A 86 -10.71 -12.17 -2.78
CA ILE A 86 -10.39 -13.50 -2.27
C ILE A 86 -10.88 -13.55 -0.84
N SER A 87 -11.67 -14.57 -0.51
CA SER A 87 -12.26 -14.71 0.83
C SER A 87 -11.37 -15.54 1.74
N GLY A 88 -11.40 -15.25 3.03
CA GLY A 88 -10.71 -16.04 4.04
C GLY A 88 -10.68 -15.35 5.40
N ASP A 89 -10.33 -16.11 6.43
CA ASP A 89 -10.12 -15.55 7.76
C ASP A 89 -8.82 -14.71 7.78
N PRO A 90 -8.86 -13.41 8.10
CA PRO A 90 -7.70 -12.53 7.99
C PRO A 90 -6.52 -12.98 8.87
N ALA A 91 -6.77 -13.52 10.07
CA ALA A 91 -5.71 -13.98 10.97
C ALA A 91 -4.99 -15.21 10.41
N ARG A 92 -5.74 -16.21 9.93
CA ARG A 92 -5.17 -17.39 9.27
C ARG A 92 -4.44 -17.05 7.97
N LEU A 93 -5.00 -16.13 7.18
CA LEU A 93 -4.35 -15.65 5.95
C LEU A 93 -3.01 -14.99 6.27
N TYR A 94 -2.95 -14.10 7.27
CA TYR A 94 -1.70 -13.48 7.71
C TYR A 94 -0.67 -14.54 8.13
N ALA A 95 -1.05 -15.45 9.05
CA ALA A 95 -0.15 -16.47 9.58
C ALA A 95 0.41 -17.42 8.51
N ARG A 96 -0.36 -17.69 7.46
CA ARG A 96 0.05 -18.55 6.34
C ARG A 96 0.91 -17.79 5.31
N LEU A 97 0.54 -16.54 5.02
CA LEU A 97 1.11 -15.77 3.93
C LEU A 97 2.40 -15.04 4.32
N VAL A 98 2.47 -14.47 5.51
CA VAL A 98 3.62 -13.65 5.94
C VAL A 98 4.66 -14.55 6.64
N ARG A 99 5.90 -14.54 6.13
CA ARG A 99 7.00 -15.32 6.70
C ARG A 99 7.91 -14.49 7.59
N GLU A 100 8.20 -13.27 7.16
CA GLU A 100 9.16 -12.39 7.81
C GLU A 100 8.72 -10.93 7.62
N ARG A 101 9.08 -10.08 8.57
CA ARG A 101 9.02 -8.63 8.44
C ARG A 101 10.37 -8.02 8.76
N ALA A 102 10.69 -6.90 8.12
CA ALA A 102 11.87 -6.10 8.41
C ALA A 102 11.49 -4.62 8.45
N LEU A 103 12.13 -3.88 9.35
CA LEU A 103 11.99 -2.42 9.37
C LEU A 103 12.89 -1.83 8.29
N ALA A 104 12.35 -0.89 7.51
CA ALA A 104 13.09 -0.17 6.48
C ALA A 104 12.83 1.34 6.58
N GLY A 105 13.70 2.13 5.97
CA GLY A 105 13.64 3.60 6.01
C GLY A 105 14.17 4.19 7.31
N GLU A 106 14.06 5.52 7.44
CA GLU A 106 14.58 6.29 8.57
C GLU A 106 13.62 7.40 8.99
N GLY A 107 13.64 7.72 10.30
CA GLY A 107 12.80 8.76 10.91
C GLY A 107 11.32 8.62 10.55
N PRO A 108 10.66 9.68 10.01
CA PRO A 108 9.24 9.62 9.66
C PRO A 108 8.94 8.71 8.45
N GLY A 109 9.96 8.33 7.68
CA GLY A 109 9.83 7.42 6.54
C GLY A 109 9.95 5.94 6.91
N GLN A 110 10.08 5.59 8.20
CA GLN A 110 10.16 4.19 8.61
C GLN A 110 8.86 3.43 8.32
N THR A 111 8.99 2.25 7.72
CA THR A 111 7.87 1.35 7.41
C THR A 111 8.27 -0.12 7.61
N TRP A 112 7.27 -0.99 7.76
CA TRP A 112 7.48 -2.44 7.72
C TRP A 112 7.43 -2.96 6.29
N GLN A 113 8.48 -3.68 5.90
CA GLN A 113 8.53 -4.49 4.70
C GLN A 113 8.26 -5.95 5.05
N TYR A 114 7.50 -6.63 4.20
CA TYR A 114 7.09 -8.02 4.43
C TYR A 114 7.67 -8.94 3.36
N ARG A 115 8.11 -10.13 3.79
CA ARG A 115 8.44 -11.23 2.89
C ARG A 115 7.39 -12.32 3.02
N LEU A 116 6.84 -12.70 1.88
CA LEU A 116 5.69 -13.58 1.81
C LEU A 116 6.14 -15.01 1.49
N ASN A 117 5.35 -15.99 1.91
CA ASN A 117 5.52 -17.40 1.59
C ASN A 117 5.09 -17.64 0.13
N PRO A 118 6.02 -18.03 -0.77
CA PRO A 118 5.71 -18.26 -2.18
C PRO A 118 4.62 -19.30 -2.40
N SER A 119 4.65 -20.41 -1.65
CA SER A 119 3.67 -21.48 -1.79
C SER A 119 2.26 -21.01 -1.43
N ALA A 120 2.14 -20.23 -0.34
CA ALA A 120 0.86 -19.63 0.06
C ALA A 120 0.36 -18.60 -0.94
N ALA A 121 1.24 -17.72 -1.45
CA ALA A 121 0.89 -16.72 -2.45
C ALA A 121 0.41 -17.38 -3.75
N ALA A 122 1.11 -18.41 -4.23
CA ALA A 122 0.73 -19.15 -5.44
C ALA A 122 -0.62 -19.86 -5.30
N GLU A 123 -0.91 -20.43 -4.14
CA GLU A 123 -2.17 -21.11 -3.87
C GLU A 123 -3.32 -20.12 -3.79
N LEU A 124 -3.19 -19.02 -3.05
CA LEU A 124 -4.20 -17.96 -2.98
C LEU A 124 -4.47 -17.30 -4.35
N ALA A 125 -3.42 -17.05 -5.13
CA ALA A 125 -3.56 -16.52 -6.50
C ALA A 125 -4.34 -17.49 -7.40
N ARG A 126 -4.09 -18.79 -7.27
CA ARG A 126 -4.80 -19.83 -8.02
C ARG A 126 -6.26 -19.94 -7.60
N GLU A 127 -6.54 -19.94 -6.30
CA GLU A 127 -7.91 -19.93 -5.73
C GLU A 127 -8.70 -18.73 -6.25
N GLY A 128 -8.07 -17.55 -6.29
CA GLY A 128 -8.67 -16.32 -6.81
C GLY A 128 -8.70 -16.18 -8.33
N ALA A 129 -8.12 -17.15 -9.07
CA ALA A 129 -7.85 -17.03 -10.51
C ALA A 129 -7.21 -15.68 -10.90
N ALA A 130 -6.24 -15.25 -10.10
CA ALA A 130 -5.56 -13.96 -10.23
C ALA A 130 -4.07 -14.14 -10.59
N GLU A 131 -3.52 -13.16 -11.30
CA GLU A 131 -2.11 -13.13 -11.68
C GLU A 131 -1.24 -12.50 -10.59
N ALA A 132 -1.83 -11.70 -9.71
CA ALA A 132 -1.19 -11.13 -8.53
C ALA A 132 -2.19 -10.91 -7.40
N LEU A 133 -1.68 -10.70 -6.19
CA LEU A 133 -2.45 -10.47 -4.97
C LEU A 133 -2.19 -9.06 -4.45
N LEU A 134 -3.23 -8.27 -4.21
CA LEU A 134 -3.18 -7.06 -3.39
C LEU A 134 -3.38 -7.43 -1.93
N VAL A 135 -2.36 -7.16 -1.13
CA VAL A 135 -2.30 -7.47 0.30
C VAL A 135 -2.19 -6.15 1.06
N ILE A 136 -3.02 -5.96 2.08
CA ILE A 136 -2.95 -4.79 2.97
C ILE A 136 -2.79 -5.30 4.39
N VAL A 137 -1.74 -4.85 5.07
CA VAL A 137 -1.40 -5.24 6.44
C VAL A 137 -1.40 -4.02 7.33
N PHE A 138 -2.30 -3.98 8.31
CA PHE A 138 -2.27 -3.01 9.40
C PHE A 138 -1.23 -3.43 10.43
N ASN A 139 -0.39 -2.50 10.86
CA ASN A 139 0.71 -2.78 11.77
C ASN A 139 1.01 -1.58 12.67
N GLY A 140 1.60 -1.84 13.84
CA GLY A 140 2.10 -0.84 14.77
C GLY A 140 3.57 -0.53 14.53
N ILE A 141 3.95 0.73 14.71
CA ILE A 141 5.32 1.21 14.61
C ILE A 141 5.60 2.27 15.69
N ASP A 142 6.80 2.24 16.25
CA ASP A 142 7.40 3.36 16.96
C ASP A 142 8.31 4.11 16.01
N ARG A 143 8.06 5.41 15.83
CA ARG A 143 8.85 6.24 14.93
C ARG A 143 9.07 7.62 15.51
N LYS A 144 10.23 8.19 15.18
CA LYS A 144 10.58 9.55 15.59
C LYS A 144 9.88 10.56 14.69
N GLU A 145 9.03 11.40 15.28
CA GLU A 145 8.26 12.40 14.55
C GLU A 145 8.17 13.72 15.29
N LYS A 146 7.95 14.80 14.53
CA LYS A 146 7.56 16.10 15.04
C LYS A 146 6.04 16.22 15.06
N ARG A 147 5.47 16.45 16.24
CA ARG A 147 4.02 16.66 16.42
C ARG A 147 3.74 18.05 16.93
N TRP A 148 2.77 18.69 16.29
CA TRP A 148 2.39 20.06 16.57
C TRP A 148 1.15 20.11 17.44
N ASP A 149 1.04 21.17 18.23
CA ASP A 149 -0.22 21.51 18.88
C ASP A 149 -1.29 21.96 17.86
N ARG A 150 -2.49 22.25 18.34
CA ARG A 150 -3.64 22.61 17.48
C ARG A 150 -3.44 23.94 16.77
N THR A 151 -2.70 24.87 17.38
CA THR A 151 -2.41 26.21 16.83
C THR A 151 -1.19 26.19 15.90
N ARG A 152 -0.40 25.11 15.91
CA ARG A 152 0.89 24.94 15.24
C ARG A 152 1.96 25.92 15.70
N LEU A 153 1.85 26.41 16.92
CA LEU A 153 2.84 27.30 17.52
C LEU A 153 3.89 26.49 18.29
N ASN A 154 3.48 25.39 18.91
CA ASN A 154 4.34 24.50 19.67
C ASN A 154 4.48 23.14 19.01
N PHE A 155 5.60 22.47 19.30
CA PHE A 155 5.82 21.11 18.87
C PHE A 155 6.57 20.29 19.90
N LEU A 156 6.40 18.98 19.79
CA LEU A 156 7.18 17.97 20.49
C LEU A 156 7.76 17.03 19.44
N GLU A 157 9.09 16.91 19.43
CA GLU A 157 9.77 15.88 18.64
C GLU A 157 10.11 14.72 19.57
N GLY A 158 9.70 13.52 19.19
CA GLY A 158 9.88 12.34 20.02
C GLY A 158 9.50 11.06 19.31
N GLU A 159 9.69 9.93 19.98
CA GLU A 159 9.19 8.64 19.52
C GLU A 159 7.71 8.53 19.84
N PHE A 160 6.91 8.20 18.82
CA PHE A 160 5.49 8.00 19.00
C PHE A 160 5.03 6.71 18.35
N ASN A 161 4.14 6.02 19.06
CA ASN A 161 3.47 4.83 18.58
C ASN A 161 2.29 5.19 17.66
N ALA A 162 2.22 4.52 16.51
CA ALA A 162 1.18 4.72 15.52
C ALA A 162 0.83 3.42 14.80
N LEU A 163 -0.38 3.36 14.25
CA LEU A 163 -0.80 2.34 13.30
C LEU A 163 -0.52 2.82 11.88
N LEU A 164 0.13 1.99 11.08
CA LEU A 164 0.26 2.13 9.63
C LEU A 164 -0.58 1.10 8.90
N ALA A 165 -0.74 1.31 7.60
CA ALA A 165 -1.26 0.33 6.66
C ALA A 165 -0.24 0.16 5.53
N THR A 166 0.41 -1.00 5.46
CA THR A 166 1.31 -1.34 4.35
C THR A 166 0.49 -2.07 3.28
N ALA A 167 0.43 -1.52 2.08
CA ALA A 167 -0.20 -2.15 0.93
C ALA A 167 0.86 -2.63 -0.06
N MET A 168 0.69 -3.83 -0.61
CA MET A 168 1.65 -4.43 -1.53
C MET A 168 0.96 -5.31 -2.58
N VAL A 169 1.53 -5.39 -3.78
CA VAL A 169 1.15 -6.35 -4.82
C VAL A 169 2.19 -7.45 -4.89
N VAL A 170 1.72 -8.68 -4.74
CA VAL A 170 2.55 -9.88 -4.61
C VAL A 170 2.24 -10.83 -5.76
N LEU A 171 3.28 -11.31 -6.44
CA LEU A 171 3.16 -12.34 -7.46
C LEU A 171 3.03 -13.74 -6.84
N PRO A 172 2.55 -14.75 -7.60
CA PRO A 172 2.56 -16.15 -7.17
C PRO A 172 3.94 -16.67 -6.72
N SER A 173 5.03 -16.05 -7.19
CA SER A 173 6.40 -16.34 -6.72
C SER A 173 6.69 -15.89 -5.29
N GLY A 174 5.79 -15.14 -4.65
CA GLY A 174 6.01 -14.46 -3.38
C GLY A 174 6.78 -13.13 -3.51
N GLU A 175 7.12 -12.73 -4.73
CA GLU A 175 7.80 -11.47 -5.02
C GLU A 175 6.85 -10.27 -4.88
N VAL A 176 7.28 -9.25 -4.15
CA VAL A 176 6.58 -7.96 -4.07
C VAL A 176 7.00 -7.11 -5.26
N VAL A 177 6.06 -6.84 -6.17
CA VAL A 177 6.30 -6.02 -7.38
C VAL A 177 5.86 -4.57 -7.25
N TRP A 178 5.10 -4.28 -6.19
CA TRP A 178 4.74 -2.92 -5.81
C TRP A 178 4.47 -2.89 -4.31
N GLU A 179 4.89 -1.82 -3.67
CA GLU A 179 4.56 -1.49 -2.30
C GLU A 179 4.10 -0.03 -2.30
N SER A 180 3.04 0.28 -1.57
CA SER A 180 2.62 1.67 -1.42
C SER A 180 3.70 2.39 -0.65
N SER A 181 4.34 3.34 -1.34
CA SER A 181 5.14 4.36 -0.70
C SER A 181 4.18 5.30 0.00
N GLY A 182 3.62 4.89 1.15
CA GLY A 182 2.84 5.79 1.98
C GLY A 182 3.64 7.07 2.16
N ALA A 183 2.99 8.24 2.06
CA ALA A 183 3.71 9.50 2.25
C ALA A 183 4.47 9.43 3.59
N PRO A 184 5.78 9.76 3.64
CA PRO A 184 6.54 9.77 4.87
C PRO A 184 5.78 10.50 5.98
N GLY A 185 5.68 9.90 7.17
CA GLY A 185 4.95 10.45 8.31
C GLY A 185 3.44 10.20 8.31
N LYS A 186 2.86 9.47 7.36
CA LYS A 186 1.41 9.26 7.31
C LYS A 186 0.95 8.03 8.08
N ALA A 187 0.54 8.23 9.33
CA ALA A 187 -0.13 7.19 10.11
C ALA A 187 -1.56 6.94 9.61
N PHE A 188 -1.98 5.68 9.65
CA PHE A 188 -3.39 5.32 9.52
C PHE A 188 -4.18 5.79 10.75
N ALA A 189 -3.64 5.56 11.95
CA ALA A 189 -4.16 6.08 13.19
C ALA A 189 -3.02 6.34 14.19
N LEU A 190 -3.15 7.37 15.03
CA LEU A 190 -2.19 7.65 16.09
C LEU A 190 -2.62 6.89 17.34
N LEU A 191 -1.69 6.21 18.01
CA LEU A 191 -1.97 5.53 19.29
C LEU A 191 -1.58 6.38 20.48
N GLN A 192 -0.73 7.37 20.27
CA GLN A 192 -0.33 8.36 21.27
C GLN A 192 -0.59 9.78 20.78
N TYR A 193 -0.58 10.75 21.69
CA TYR A 193 -0.59 12.17 21.39
C TYR A 193 0.14 12.97 22.49
N PRO A 194 0.84 14.06 22.13
CA PRO A 194 1.35 15.02 23.11
C PRO A 194 0.21 15.85 23.72
N ASP A 195 0.14 15.93 25.04
CA ASP A 195 -0.86 16.72 25.77
C ASP A 195 -0.34 18.15 26.04
N PHE A 196 -0.36 18.98 24.99
CA PHE A 196 0.03 20.38 25.09
C PHE A 196 -0.95 21.21 25.95
N ASP A 197 -2.23 20.83 25.97
CA ASP A 197 -3.25 21.56 26.71
C ASP A 197 -2.99 21.42 28.23
N GLU A 198 -2.67 20.21 28.71
CA GLU A 198 -2.31 19.99 30.11
C GLU A 198 -1.02 20.74 30.50
N ALA A 199 0.00 20.73 29.65
CA ALA A 199 1.24 21.48 29.89
C ALA A 199 0.98 22.99 30.00
N PHE A 200 0.14 23.53 29.10
CA PHE A 200 -0.27 24.93 29.10
C PHE A 200 -0.99 25.34 30.39
N TYR A 201 -1.98 24.56 30.83
CA TYR A 201 -2.75 24.89 32.04
C TYR A 201 -1.95 24.70 33.34
N ASN A 202 -0.94 23.84 33.34
CA ASN A 202 -0.04 23.65 34.48
C ASN A 202 1.20 24.57 34.46
N LEU A 203 1.28 25.51 33.50
CA LEU A 203 2.39 26.45 33.35
C LEU A 203 3.77 25.74 33.33
N THR A 204 3.85 24.64 32.59
CA THR A 204 5.05 23.82 32.47
C THR A 204 5.41 23.59 31.01
N ASP A 205 6.71 23.52 30.72
CA ASP A 205 7.22 23.15 29.40
C ASP A 205 7.27 21.61 29.21
N GLN A 206 6.91 20.85 30.25
CA GLN A 206 6.88 19.39 30.20
C GLN A 206 5.58 18.87 29.56
N VAL A 207 5.65 18.61 28.26
CA VAL A 207 4.55 17.99 27.50
C VAL A 207 4.57 16.47 27.69
N GLN A 208 3.51 15.93 28.30
CA GLN A 208 3.37 14.48 28.47
C GLN A 208 2.83 13.82 27.21
N VAL A 209 3.28 12.60 26.92
CA VAL A 209 2.73 11.77 25.85
C VAL A 209 1.70 10.82 26.45
N LYS A 210 0.45 10.91 25.97
CA LYS A 210 -0.68 10.09 26.42
C LYS A 210 -1.15 9.15 25.34
N PHE A 211 -1.79 8.06 25.73
CA PHE A 211 -2.41 7.11 24.81
C PHE A 211 -3.83 7.53 24.42
N VAL A 212 -4.19 7.35 23.15
CA VAL A 212 -5.55 7.54 22.67
C VAL A 212 -6.41 6.38 23.19
N THR A 213 -7.42 6.69 24.00
CA THR A 213 -8.36 5.68 24.53
C THR A 213 -8.94 4.78 23.42
N LEU A 214 -9.29 3.52 23.74
CA LEU A 214 -9.96 2.62 22.80
C LEU A 214 -11.23 3.22 22.19
N ALA A 215 -12.06 3.88 23.00
CA ALA A 215 -13.26 4.57 22.51
C ALA A 215 -12.93 5.72 21.55
N GLY A 216 -11.81 6.42 21.76
CA GLY A 216 -11.31 7.43 20.85
C GLY A 216 -10.86 6.83 19.51
N LEU A 217 -10.15 5.71 19.55
CA LEU A 217 -9.74 4.96 18.36
C LEU A 217 -10.95 4.44 17.58
N GLU A 218 -11.93 3.84 18.27
CA GLU A 218 -13.17 3.34 17.65
C GLU A 218 -13.92 4.46 16.91
N ARG A 219 -14.10 5.62 17.57
CA ARG A 219 -14.69 6.80 16.91
C ARG A 219 -13.88 7.25 15.69
N ALA A 220 -12.55 7.24 15.79
CA ALA A 220 -11.68 7.64 14.69
C ALA A 220 -11.72 6.64 13.51
N LEU A 221 -11.89 5.35 13.77
CA LEU A 221 -12.04 4.29 12.76
C LEU A 221 -13.44 4.25 12.14
N ALA A 222 -14.46 4.72 12.87
CA ALA A 222 -15.85 4.80 12.43
C ALA A 222 -16.21 6.15 11.79
N GLU A 223 -15.34 7.17 11.90
CA GLU A 223 -15.65 8.54 11.45
C GLU A 223 -16.08 8.54 9.97
N PRO A 224 -17.35 8.90 9.66
CA PRO A 224 -17.82 8.90 8.29
C PRO A 224 -17.17 10.03 7.50
N GLU A 225 -17.01 9.83 6.20
CA GLU A 225 -16.64 10.91 5.30
C GLU A 225 -17.70 12.03 5.34
N ARG A 226 -17.27 13.28 5.53
CA ARG A 226 -18.15 14.46 5.57
C ARG A 226 -18.16 15.15 4.20
N GLY A 227 -19.34 15.39 3.64
CA GLY A 227 -19.50 16.19 2.42
C GLY A 227 -20.82 15.91 1.69
N VAL A 228 -21.31 16.91 0.93
CA VAL A 228 -22.58 16.85 0.16
C VAL A 228 -22.53 15.78 -0.96
N PHE A 229 -21.34 15.33 -1.34
CA PHE A 229 -21.10 14.30 -2.36
C PHE A 229 -20.79 12.91 -1.77
N ALA A 230 -20.88 12.71 -0.45
CA ALA A 230 -20.64 11.40 0.16
C ALA A 230 -21.75 10.43 -0.26
N ARG A 231 -21.47 9.58 -1.26
CA ARG A 231 -22.44 8.64 -1.85
C ARG A 231 -22.86 7.51 -0.88
N SER A 232 -22.20 7.37 0.27
CA SER A 232 -22.50 6.39 1.33
C SER A 232 -21.72 6.74 2.60
N PRO A 233 -22.22 6.42 3.82
CA PRO A 233 -21.46 6.55 5.05
C PRO A 233 -20.34 5.49 5.10
N PHE A 234 -19.24 5.75 4.42
CA PHE A 234 -18.01 4.95 4.52
C PHE A 234 -17.02 5.63 5.45
N PRO A 235 -16.25 4.87 6.27
CA PRO A 235 -15.30 5.50 7.17
C PRO A 235 -14.17 6.19 6.42
N ARG A 236 -13.95 7.46 6.76
CA ARG A 236 -13.06 8.40 6.07
C ARG A 236 -11.62 7.90 5.94
N ARG A 237 -11.08 7.29 7.00
CA ARG A 237 -9.69 6.78 7.02
C ARG A 237 -9.48 5.68 5.99
N TYR A 238 -10.41 4.73 5.93
CA TYR A 238 -10.37 3.65 4.94
C TYR A 238 -10.60 4.19 3.53
N GLY A 239 -11.55 5.13 3.35
CA GLY A 239 -11.80 5.74 2.05
C GLY A 239 -10.55 6.40 1.49
N LYS A 240 -9.88 7.22 2.33
CA LYS A 240 -8.62 7.88 1.98
C LYS A 240 -7.51 6.87 1.64
N LEU A 241 -7.32 5.84 2.47
CA LEU A 241 -6.34 4.77 2.19
C LEU A 241 -6.60 4.09 0.84
N PHE A 242 -7.86 3.77 0.54
CA PHE A 242 -8.23 3.07 -0.67
C PHE A 242 -8.07 3.93 -1.92
N GLU A 243 -8.42 5.22 -1.84
CA GLU A 243 -8.19 6.17 -2.94
C GLU A 243 -6.70 6.33 -3.24
N GLU A 244 -5.85 6.38 -2.20
CA GLU A 244 -4.40 6.45 -2.36
C GLU A 244 -3.86 5.21 -3.08
N ILE A 245 -4.18 4.02 -2.58
CA ILE A 245 -3.80 2.75 -3.23
C ILE A 245 -4.29 2.70 -4.68
N ALA A 246 -5.57 3.02 -4.92
CA ALA A 246 -6.16 2.99 -6.26
C ALA A 246 -5.52 4.01 -7.21
N SER A 247 -5.07 5.15 -6.69
CA SER A 247 -4.39 6.18 -7.48
C SER A 247 -2.97 5.75 -7.89
N GLU A 248 -2.23 5.11 -6.98
CA GLU A 248 -0.84 4.67 -7.16
C GLU A 248 -0.70 3.44 -8.05
N LEU A 249 -1.62 2.49 -7.97
CA LEU A 249 -1.56 1.24 -8.72
C LEU A 249 -1.62 1.48 -10.24
N LYS A 250 -0.65 0.92 -10.96
CA LYS A 250 -0.49 1.01 -12.42
C LYS A 250 -0.04 -0.35 -12.98
N PRO A 251 -0.91 -1.11 -13.66
CA PRO A 251 -0.61 -2.50 -14.04
C PRO A 251 0.59 -2.66 -14.97
N ASP A 252 0.84 -1.69 -15.84
CA ASP A 252 2.02 -1.59 -16.71
C ASP A 252 3.36 -1.55 -15.95
N ARG A 253 3.33 -1.22 -14.65
CA ARG A 253 4.51 -1.15 -13.78
C ARG A 253 4.62 -2.33 -12.81
N LEU A 254 3.65 -3.25 -12.83
CA LEU A 254 3.63 -4.44 -11.98
C LEU A 254 4.35 -5.57 -12.69
N VAL A 255 5.67 -5.48 -12.68
CA VAL A 255 6.55 -6.38 -13.40
C VAL A 255 7.54 -6.99 -12.41
N PRO A 256 7.82 -8.31 -12.49
CA PRO A 256 8.89 -8.91 -11.69
C PRO A 256 10.19 -8.10 -11.84
N GLN A 257 10.81 -7.71 -10.74
CA GLN A 257 12.16 -7.18 -10.73
C GLN A 257 13.15 -8.34 -10.91
N GLY A 258 13.06 -9.00 -12.06
CA GLY A 258 13.91 -10.13 -12.39
C GLY A 258 15.34 -9.70 -12.72
N GLY A 259 16.27 -10.02 -11.82
CA GLY A 259 17.49 -10.75 -12.13
C GLY A 259 18.78 -9.96 -12.33
N VAL A 260 19.51 -9.69 -11.25
CA VAL A 260 20.97 -9.69 -11.31
C VAL A 260 21.40 -11.13 -11.08
N ARG A 261 21.99 -11.75 -12.09
CA ARG A 261 22.74 -13.00 -11.97
C ARG A 261 24.01 -12.79 -11.17
#